data_AF-A0A7V9QD02-F1
#
_entry.id   AF-A0A7V9QD02-F1
#
_cell.length_a   1.000
_cell.length_b   1.000
_cell.length_c   1.000
_cell.angle_alpha   90.00
_cell.angle_beta   90.00
_cell.angle_gamma   90.00
#
_symmetry.space_group_name_H-M   'P 1'
#
loop_
_entity.id
_entity.type
_entity.pdbx_description
1 polymer ?
#
loop_
_entity_poly.entity_id
_entity_poly.type
_entity_poly.pdbx_seq_one_letter_code
_entity_poly.pdbx_strand_id
1 'polypeptide(L)'
;MPDLSVVIPTYNGAERLLRCLENFHRQTLPPDSFEVVVVVDGSTDDTARMLAGIDTPFRLVVIEQRNQGAAAARNAGVAVARGTYCAFVDDDIIAAPELLAEHLRVQREHGGVVGLGAIPTVVPDDAGWLPRCVAEDFNEHYAKLASGARTPSWRNCYGGNMSVPRAPFLAVGGFAPDMRRGHDVELGYRLSEYGLSFAYIPRAAGTQELSKRPHELFSDFERYGVAAAEICRRHPQALPQVIPDFCQQGAGPVWLRRLLLATGIPPRVLGAVGSLAGRKRRIRTWYRLLHSYCYWRGVQRALPDPHSWWQLTHSTPILSYPGLGSEGEPTERGLVPIRRFARQMAWLKWAGYRVLSLEQYLQYRREHRLPPKRSVVVTLDDHVDTRALSDPVLRRYGFPAAACLPGGEAGRGNNSEGGRDPGGSPESRRVNNHKSPLQALYRTEIHGADSLLQFAWKVSRASSGRPPREKRGSLIHAVRHRALQMTR
;
A
#
# COMPACT_ATOMS: atom_id res chain seq x y z
N MET A 1 -12.73 -37.58 -9.73
CA MET A 1 -12.33 -36.83 -8.50
C MET A 1 -12.69 -35.38 -8.75
N PRO A 2 -13.15 -34.61 -7.74
CA PRO A 2 -13.52 -33.21 -7.95
C PRO A 2 -12.29 -32.43 -8.40
N ASP A 3 -12.47 -31.45 -9.29
CA ASP A 3 -11.39 -30.56 -9.74
C ASP A 3 -11.15 -29.42 -8.74
N LEU A 4 -12.22 -29.01 -8.04
CA LEU A 4 -12.25 -27.88 -7.12
C LEU A 4 -12.77 -28.32 -5.75
N SER A 5 -12.03 -28.01 -4.69
CA SER A 5 -12.54 -28.11 -3.31
C SER A 5 -12.83 -26.73 -2.77
N VAL A 6 -14.07 -26.50 -2.34
CA VAL A 6 -14.47 -25.25 -1.70
C VAL A 6 -14.31 -25.41 -0.21
N VAL A 7 -13.52 -24.57 0.43
CA VAL A 7 -13.25 -24.60 1.87
C VAL A 7 -13.96 -23.43 2.54
N ILE A 8 -14.91 -23.76 3.43
CA ILE A 8 -15.76 -22.80 4.14
C ILE A 8 -15.51 -22.95 5.65
N PRO A 9 -14.77 -22.03 6.29
CA PRO A 9 -14.68 -21.99 7.74
C PRO A 9 -15.96 -21.37 8.33
N THR A 10 -16.45 -21.91 9.44
CA THR A 10 -17.61 -21.35 10.16
C THR A 10 -17.38 -21.37 11.67
N TYR A 11 -17.90 -20.35 12.35
CA TYR A 11 -17.95 -20.26 13.80
C TYR A 11 -19.22 -19.51 14.21
N ASN A 12 -20.10 -20.18 14.95
CA ASN A 12 -21.42 -19.67 15.36
C ASN A 12 -22.17 -19.01 14.19
N GLY A 13 -22.36 -19.81 13.13
CA GLY A 13 -22.77 -19.34 11.82
C GLY A 13 -23.93 -20.12 11.21
N ALA A 14 -24.70 -20.89 12.00
CA ALA A 14 -25.70 -21.83 11.48
C ALA A 14 -26.59 -21.23 10.38
N GLU A 15 -27.20 -20.06 10.63
CA GLU A 15 -28.06 -19.39 9.65
C GLU A 15 -27.30 -18.85 8.43
N ARG A 16 -26.09 -18.30 8.63
CA ARG A 16 -25.28 -17.74 7.53
C ARG A 16 -24.81 -18.87 6.61
N LEU A 17 -24.26 -19.93 7.21
CA LEU A 17 -23.80 -21.10 6.51
C LEU A 17 -24.92 -21.82 5.77
N LEU A 18 -26.11 -21.97 6.36
CA LEU A 18 -27.26 -22.56 5.68
C LEU A 18 -27.58 -21.80 4.39
N ARG A 19 -27.71 -20.47 4.46
CA ARG A 19 -27.91 -19.64 3.26
C ARG A 19 -26.76 -19.75 2.28
N CYS A 20 -25.52 -19.81 2.77
CA CYS A 20 -24.34 -20.02 1.92
C CYS A 20 -24.47 -21.33 1.15
N LEU A 21 -24.70 -22.46 1.83
CA LEU A 21 -24.85 -23.77 1.20
C LEU A 21 -26.04 -23.82 0.23
N GLU A 22 -27.17 -23.17 0.52
CA GLU A 22 -28.30 -23.02 -0.42
C GLU A 22 -27.90 -22.30 -1.72
N ASN A 23 -26.99 -21.32 -1.67
CA ASN A 23 -26.45 -20.70 -2.89
C ASN A 23 -25.58 -21.67 -3.70
N PHE A 24 -24.92 -22.62 -3.01
CA PHE A 24 -24.10 -23.62 -3.68
C PHE A 24 -24.92 -24.67 -4.43
N HIS A 25 -26.18 -24.87 -4.04
CA HIS A 25 -27.12 -25.71 -4.80
C HIS A 25 -27.41 -25.14 -6.19
N ARG A 26 -27.27 -23.82 -6.35
CA ARG A 26 -27.55 -23.09 -7.59
C ARG A 26 -26.32 -22.86 -8.46
N GLN A 27 -25.18 -23.50 -8.14
CA GLN A 27 -23.97 -23.34 -8.94
C GLN A 27 -24.15 -23.98 -10.33
N THR A 28 -23.63 -23.31 -11.35
CA THR A 28 -23.65 -23.80 -12.74
C THR A 28 -22.57 -24.84 -13.01
N LEU A 29 -21.57 -24.95 -12.12
CA LEU A 29 -20.57 -26.01 -12.17
C LEU A 29 -21.24 -27.35 -11.79
N PRO A 30 -21.05 -28.45 -12.55
CA PRO A 30 -21.68 -29.73 -12.23
C PRO A 30 -21.30 -30.23 -10.83
N PRO A 31 -22.24 -30.80 -10.05
CA PRO A 31 -21.99 -31.21 -8.66
C PRO A 31 -20.84 -32.20 -8.47
N ASP A 32 -20.57 -33.06 -9.46
CA ASP A 32 -19.44 -34.02 -9.41
C ASP A 32 -18.07 -33.39 -9.68
N SER A 33 -18.05 -32.14 -10.17
CA SER A 33 -16.81 -31.41 -10.50
C SER A 33 -16.23 -30.67 -9.29
N PHE A 34 -16.98 -30.59 -8.18
CA PHE A 34 -16.51 -29.95 -6.96
C PHE A 34 -16.96 -30.69 -5.70
N GLU A 35 -16.31 -30.35 -4.59
CA GLU A 35 -16.77 -30.73 -3.24
C GLU A 35 -16.77 -29.49 -2.35
N VAL A 36 -17.57 -29.53 -1.29
CA VAL A 36 -17.60 -28.49 -0.27
C VAL A 36 -17.07 -29.08 1.04
N VAL A 37 -16.02 -28.48 1.58
CA VAL A 37 -15.40 -28.81 2.86
C VAL A 37 -15.75 -27.72 3.86
N VAL A 38 -16.69 -28.01 4.75
CA VAL A 38 -17.07 -27.12 5.85
C VAL A 38 -16.21 -27.43 7.08
N VAL A 39 -15.62 -26.40 7.65
CA VAL A 39 -14.79 -26.51 8.86
C VAL A 39 -15.46 -25.78 10.00
N VAL A 40 -16.05 -26.53 10.93
CA VAL A 40 -16.68 -26.01 12.15
C VAL A 40 -15.59 -25.72 13.19
N ASP A 41 -15.29 -24.44 13.39
CA ASP A 41 -14.18 -23.98 14.22
C ASP A 41 -14.62 -23.71 15.67
N GLY A 42 -15.14 -24.75 16.31
CA GLY A 42 -15.57 -24.72 17.72
C GLY A 42 -16.89 -24.00 17.95
N SER A 43 -17.85 -24.11 17.03
CA SER A 43 -19.21 -23.58 17.19
C SER A 43 -19.92 -24.21 18.39
N THR A 44 -20.75 -23.42 19.07
CA THR A 44 -21.62 -23.84 20.17
C THR A 44 -23.10 -23.65 19.88
N ASP A 45 -23.42 -23.10 18.70
CA ASP A 45 -24.78 -22.95 18.20
C ASP A 45 -25.24 -24.22 17.47
N ASP A 46 -26.35 -24.11 16.75
CA ASP A 46 -26.95 -25.22 16.00
C ASP A 46 -26.20 -25.63 14.72
N THR A 47 -24.98 -25.13 14.49
CA THR A 47 -24.23 -25.38 13.24
C THR A 47 -24.06 -26.88 12.95
N ALA A 48 -23.60 -27.66 13.94
CA ALA A 48 -23.38 -29.11 13.76
C ALA A 48 -24.69 -29.87 13.51
N ARG A 49 -25.75 -29.51 14.25
CA ARG A 49 -27.09 -30.09 14.10
C ARG A 49 -27.67 -29.80 12.71
N MET A 50 -27.52 -28.57 12.22
CA MET A 50 -27.94 -28.18 10.88
C MET A 50 -27.18 -28.97 9.80
N LEU A 51 -25.85 -29.08 9.92
CA LEU A 51 -25.02 -29.82 8.97
C LEU A 51 -25.29 -31.33 8.95
N ALA A 52 -25.72 -31.92 10.07
CA ALA A 52 -26.07 -33.34 10.12
C ALA A 52 -27.38 -33.67 9.37
N GLY A 53 -28.27 -32.69 9.22
CA GLY A 53 -29.59 -32.86 8.59
C GLY A 53 -29.72 -32.25 7.19
N ILE A 54 -28.69 -31.57 6.69
CA ILE A 54 -28.74 -30.94 5.36
C ILE A 54 -28.53 -31.96 4.26
N ASP A 55 -29.37 -31.89 3.22
CA ASP A 55 -29.17 -32.61 1.96
C ASP A 55 -28.51 -31.67 0.95
N THR A 56 -27.54 -32.16 0.19
CA THR A 56 -26.80 -31.35 -0.79
C THR A 56 -26.56 -32.12 -2.08
N PRO A 57 -26.71 -31.51 -3.27
CA PRO A 57 -26.50 -32.18 -4.55
C PRO A 57 -25.02 -32.44 -4.84
N PHE A 58 -24.11 -31.76 -4.13
CA PHE A 58 -22.67 -31.92 -4.21
C PHE A 58 -22.14 -32.71 -3.02
N ARG A 59 -20.91 -33.21 -3.12
CA ARG A 59 -20.25 -33.87 -1.99
C ARG A 59 -19.92 -32.86 -0.89
N LEU A 60 -20.58 -32.99 0.26
CA LEU A 60 -20.29 -32.24 1.47
C LEU A 60 -19.37 -33.05 2.40
N VAL A 61 -18.30 -32.41 2.88
CA VAL A 61 -17.38 -32.92 3.90
C VAL A 61 -17.41 -31.96 5.06
N VAL A 62 -17.72 -32.46 6.26
CA VAL A 62 -17.73 -31.66 7.48
C VAL A 62 -16.57 -32.11 8.36
N ILE A 63 -15.76 -31.16 8.81
CA ILE A 63 -14.75 -31.39 9.85
C ILE A 63 -15.01 -30.44 11.01
N GLU A 64 -14.81 -30.93 12.22
CA GLU A 64 -14.94 -30.16 13.45
C GLU A 64 -13.60 -30.06 14.16
N GLN A 65 -13.30 -28.88 14.70
CA GLN A 65 -12.11 -28.65 15.49
C GLN A 65 -12.40 -27.73 16.67
N ARG A 66 -11.48 -27.67 17.64
CA ARG A 66 -11.49 -26.60 18.64
C ARG A 66 -11.22 -25.26 17.96
N ASN A 67 -11.85 -24.19 18.47
CA ASN A 67 -11.69 -22.85 17.93
C ASN A 67 -10.22 -22.41 17.90
N GLN A 68 -9.66 -22.35 16.70
CA GLN A 68 -8.28 -21.96 16.43
C GLN A 68 -8.18 -20.80 15.43
N GLY A 69 -9.32 -20.27 14.98
CA GLY A 69 -9.42 -19.17 14.04
C GLY A 69 -9.48 -19.63 12.58
N ALA A 70 -9.98 -18.71 11.75
CA ALA A 70 -10.30 -19.00 10.35
C ALA A 70 -9.10 -19.39 9.47
N ALA A 71 -7.87 -19.00 9.85
CA ALA A 71 -6.66 -19.42 9.16
C ALA A 71 -6.37 -20.91 9.39
N ALA A 72 -6.40 -21.36 10.66
CA ALA A 72 -6.23 -22.76 11.02
C ALA A 72 -7.36 -23.63 10.43
N ALA A 73 -8.60 -23.16 10.51
CA ALA A 73 -9.75 -23.84 9.92
C ALA A 73 -9.58 -24.05 8.40
N ARG A 74 -9.17 -23.02 7.65
CA ARG A 74 -8.91 -23.16 6.20
C ARG A 74 -7.79 -24.18 5.91
N ASN A 75 -6.72 -24.18 6.70
CA ASN A 75 -5.64 -25.15 6.54
C ASN A 75 -6.13 -26.59 6.77
N ALA A 76 -6.94 -26.82 7.81
CA ALA A 76 -7.55 -28.12 8.08
C ALA A 76 -8.45 -28.58 6.93
N GLY A 77 -9.24 -27.66 6.35
CA GLY A 77 -10.06 -27.94 5.18
C GLY A 77 -9.23 -28.33 3.94
N VAL A 78 -8.14 -27.62 3.66
CA VAL A 78 -7.25 -27.95 2.52
C VAL A 78 -6.50 -29.28 2.73
N ALA A 79 -6.22 -29.67 3.97
CA ALA A 79 -5.58 -30.94 4.27
C ALA A 79 -6.43 -32.14 3.81
N VAL A 80 -7.76 -32.05 3.95
CA VAL A 80 -8.70 -33.11 3.52
C VAL A 80 -9.27 -32.92 2.11
N ALA A 81 -9.03 -31.75 1.50
CA ALA A 81 -9.46 -31.43 0.14
C ALA A 81 -8.84 -32.39 -0.90
N ARG A 82 -9.66 -32.83 -1.86
CA ARG A 82 -9.29 -33.72 -2.97
C ARG A 82 -9.11 -33.00 -4.30
N GLY A 83 -9.60 -31.76 -4.40
CA GLY A 83 -9.50 -30.92 -5.59
C GLY A 83 -8.07 -30.53 -5.90
N THR A 84 -7.77 -30.46 -7.20
CA THR A 84 -6.51 -29.91 -7.72
C THR A 84 -6.36 -28.42 -7.33
N TYR A 85 -7.50 -27.71 -7.30
CA TYR A 85 -7.61 -26.33 -6.87
C TYR A 85 -8.44 -26.22 -5.60
N CYS A 86 -8.16 -25.23 -4.77
CA CYS A 86 -8.97 -24.88 -3.62
C CYS A 86 -9.57 -23.48 -3.81
N ALA A 87 -10.86 -23.34 -3.53
CA ALA A 87 -11.53 -22.04 -3.38
C ALA A 87 -11.87 -21.81 -1.91
N PHE A 88 -11.63 -20.62 -1.41
CA PHE A 88 -12.00 -20.18 -0.06
C PHE A 88 -13.19 -19.25 -0.16
N VAL A 89 -14.26 -19.59 0.57
CA VAL A 89 -15.48 -18.81 0.63
C VAL A 89 -15.88 -18.64 2.10
N ASP A 90 -16.17 -17.41 2.54
CA ASP A 90 -16.66 -17.16 3.90
C ASP A 90 -18.13 -17.59 4.03
N ASP A 91 -18.54 -18.00 5.24
CA ASP A 91 -19.89 -18.51 5.52
C ASP A 91 -21.02 -17.47 5.36
N ASP A 92 -20.67 -16.19 5.19
CA ASP A 92 -21.59 -15.06 5.00
C ASP A 92 -21.68 -14.57 3.54
N ILE A 93 -20.99 -15.26 2.62
CA ILE A 93 -20.98 -14.90 1.20
C ILE A 93 -22.19 -15.49 0.48
N ILE A 94 -22.91 -14.63 -0.22
CA ILE A 94 -23.99 -14.99 -1.14
C ILE A 94 -23.37 -15.23 -2.52
N ALA A 95 -23.00 -16.47 -2.81
CA ALA A 95 -22.37 -16.86 -4.07
C ALA A 95 -23.30 -16.69 -5.27
N ALA A 96 -22.82 -16.04 -6.34
CA ALA A 96 -23.51 -16.04 -7.63
C ALA A 96 -23.46 -17.43 -8.28
N PRO A 97 -24.43 -17.81 -9.13
CA PRO A 97 -24.48 -19.12 -9.77
C PRO A 97 -23.19 -19.53 -10.52
N GLU A 98 -22.48 -18.57 -11.10
CA GLU A 98 -21.26 -18.82 -11.88
C GLU A 98 -19.97 -18.83 -11.04
N LEU A 99 -20.04 -18.59 -9.72
CA LEU A 99 -18.86 -18.37 -8.87
C LEU A 99 -17.84 -19.48 -9.02
N LEU A 100 -18.24 -20.75 -8.85
CA LEU A 100 -17.33 -21.89 -8.90
C LEU A 100 -16.84 -22.19 -10.31
N ALA A 101 -17.73 -22.07 -11.30
CA ALA A 101 -17.39 -22.32 -12.70
C ALA A 101 -16.32 -21.34 -13.19
N GLU A 102 -16.41 -20.06 -12.81
CA GLU A 102 -15.46 -19.03 -13.21
C GLU A 102 -14.12 -19.16 -12.48
N HIS A 103 -14.11 -19.52 -11.20
CA HIS A 103 -12.86 -19.86 -10.51
C HIS A 103 -12.15 -21.03 -11.20
N LEU A 104 -12.87 -22.13 -11.47
CA LEU A 104 -12.26 -23.31 -12.10
C LEU A 104 -11.79 -23.02 -13.53
N ARG A 105 -12.57 -22.25 -14.31
CA ARG A 105 -12.20 -21.85 -15.67
C ARG A 105 -10.86 -21.11 -15.68
N VAL A 106 -10.72 -20.07 -14.84
CA VAL A 106 -9.49 -19.26 -14.76
C VAL A 106 -8.31 -20.09 -14.26
N GLN A 107 -8.51 -20.98 -13.28
CA GLN A 107 -7.45 -21.88 -12.83
C GLN A 107 -6.92 -22.76 -13.97
N ARG A 108 -7.81 -23.34 -14.78
CA ARG A 108 -7.46 -24.19 -15.92
C ARG A 108 -6.76 -23.41 -17.03
N GLU A 109 -7.28 -22.24 -17.41
CA GLU A 109 -6.73 -21.40 -18.47
C GLU A 109 -5.29 -20.96 -18.18
N HIS A 110 -4.97 -20.69 -16.92
CA HIS A 110 -3.64 -20.25 -16.51
C HIS A 110 -2.72 -21.39 -16.06
N GLY A 111 -3.20 -22.64 -16.00
CA GLY A 111 -2.44 -23.76 -15.41
C GLY A 111 -2.14 -23.58 -13.92
N GLY A 112 -2.96 -22.78 -13.22
CA GLY A 112 -2.81 -22.43 -11.82
C GLY A 112 -2.45 -20.95 -11.59
N VAL A 113 -3.29 -20.25 -10.81
CA VAL A 113 -3.14 -18.82 -10.50
C VAL A 113 -3.76 -18.49 -9.14
N VAL A 114 -3.41 -17.36 -8.52
CA VAL A 114 -4.23 -16.84 -7.42
C VAL A 114 -5.44 -16.11 -8.02
N GLY A 115 -6.60 -16.76 -7.99
CA GLY A 115 -7.87 -16.22 -8.47
C GLY A 115 -8.54 -15.35 -7.42
N LEU A 116 -8.84 -14.10 -7.76
CA LEU A 116 -9.46 -13.12 -6.88
C LEU A 116 -10.91 -12.88 -7.32
N GLY A 117 -11.87 -13.45 -6.59
CA GLY A 117 -13.29 -13.25 -6.86
C GLY A 117 -13.76 -11.87 -6.42
N ALA A 118 -14.81 -11.37 -7.07
CA ALA A 118 -15.45 -10.12 -6.67
C ALA A 118 -16.27 -10.31 -5.40
N ILE A 119 -16.18 -9.37 -4.46
CA ILE A 119 -17.00 -9.34 -3.25
C ILE A 119 -17.75 -8.00 -3.20
N PRO A 120 -18.76 -7.78 -4.06
CA PRO A 120 -19.58 -6.58 -3.96
C PRO A 120 -20.20 -6.53 -2.56
N THR A 121 -19.99 -5.41 -1.89
CA THR A 121 -20.47 -5.20 -0.53
C THR A 121 -21.74 -4.37 -0.58
N VAL A 122 -22.83 -4.92 -0.04
CA VAL A 122 -24.09 -4.21 0.19
C VAL A 122 -24.25 -3.89 1.66
N VAL A 123 -25.12 -2.93 1.97
CA VAL A 123 -25.42 -2.54 3.35
C VAL A 123 -26.94 -2.49 3.52
N PRO A 124 -27.46 -2.79 4.71
CA PRO A 124 -28.87 -2.60 5.01
C PRO A 124 -29.36 -1.16 4.77
N ASP A 125 -30.66 -1.01 4.51
CA ASP A 125 -31.27 0.29 4.22
C ASP A 125 -31.18 1.27 5.39
N ASP A 126 -31.14 0.78 6.63
CA ASP A 126 -30.99 1.56 7.85
C ASP A 126 -29.53 1.81 8.25
N ALA A 127 -28.56 1.33 7.45
CA ALA A 127 -27.14 1.45 7.78
C ALA A 127 -26.71 2.92 7.92
N GLY A 128 -25.91 3.18 8.96
CA GLY A 128 -25.32 4.50 9.19
C GLY A 128 -24.29 4.91 8.12
N TRP A 129 -23.77 6.14 8.25
CA TRP A 129 -22.82 6.68 7.27
C TRP A 129 -21.52 5.87 7.15
N LEU A 130 -21.04 5.27 8.25
CA LEU A 130 -19.74 4.60 8.28
C LEU A 130 -19.74 3.26 7.51
N PRO A 131 -20.67 2.30 7.76
CA PRO A 131 -20.79 1.12 6.91
C PRO A 131 -20.95 1.46 5.42
N ARG A 132 -21.74 2.49 5.08
CA ARG A 132 -21.90 2.96 3.69
C ARG A 132 -20.57 3.39 3.07
N CYS A 133 -19.77 4.20 3.78
CA CYS A 133 -18.46 4.60 3.27
C CYS A 133 -17.50 3.41 3.12
N VAL A 134 -17.55 2.42 4.01
CA VAL A 134 -16.75 1.19 3.89
C VAL A 134 -17.15 0.42 2.63
N ALA A 135 -18.45 0.17 2.44
CA ALA A 135 -18.97 -0.52 1.27
C ALA A 135 -18.65 0.23 -0.04
N GLU A 136 -18.81 1.56 -0.06
CA GLU A 136 -18.42 2.39 -1.22
C GLU A 136 -16.93 2.24 -1.56
N ASP A 137 -16.03 2.29 -0.56
CA ASP A 137 -14.59 2.15 -0.80
C ASP A 137 -14.20 0.73 -1.25
N PHE A 138 -14.83 -0.33 -0.72
CA PHE A 138 -14.65 -1.70 -1.19
C PHE A 138 -15.16 -1.89 -2.63
N ASN A 139 -16.34 -1.38 -2.94
CA ASN A 139 -16.91 -1.48 -4.29
C ASN A 139 -16.10 -0.69 -5.31
N GLU A 140 -15.60 0.50 -4.96
CA GLU A 140 -14.66 1.24 -5.80
C GLU A 140 -13.33 0.52 -5.99
N HIS A 141 -12.86 -0.24 -5.00
CA HIS A 141 -11.68 -1.07 -5.16
C HIS A 141 -11.90 -2.12 -6.25
N TYR A 142 -13.02 -2.85 -6.23
CA TYR A 142 -13.35 -3.83 -7.25
C TYR A 142 -13.60 -3.20 -8.63
N ALA A 143 -14.22 -2.02 -8.68
CA ALA A 143 -14.39 -1.27 -9.93
C ALA A 143 -13.04 -0.89 -10.58
N LYS A 144 -12.02 -0.56 -9.77
CA LYS A 144 -10.66 -0.29 -10.26
C LYS A 144 -9.96 -1.56 -10.78
N LEU A 145 -10.19 -2.71 -10.14
CA LEU A 145 -9.70 -3.99 -10.66
C LEU A 145 -10.38 -4.34 -11.99
N ALA A 146 -11.72 -4.20 -12.06
CA ALA A 146 -12.51 -4.50 -13.26
C ALA A 146 -12.14 -3.62 -14.46
N SER A 147 -11.88 -2.33 -14.22
CA SER A 147 -11.48 -1.39 -15.28
C SER A 147 -10.01 -1.48 -15.68
N GLY A 148 -9.19 -2.29 -15.00
CA GLY A 148 -7.74 -2.33 -15.19
C GLY A 148 -6.99 -1.10 -14.64
N ALA A 149 -7.69 -0.15 -14.02
CA ALA A 149 -7.08 0.99 -13.34
C ALA A 149 -6.23 0.58 -12.13
N ARG A 150 -6.37 -0.66 -11.66
CA ARG A 150 -5.55 -1.31 -10.65
C ARG A 150 -5.18 -2.72 -11.12
N THR A 151 -3.89 -3.02 -11.14
CA THR A 151 -3.39 -4.38 -11.39
C THR A 151 -3.69 -5.29 -10.20
N PRO A 152 -4.23 -6.50 -10.41
CA PRO A 152 -4.38 -7.52 -9.37
C PRO A 152 -3.04 -7.86 -8.72
N SER A 153 -3.03 -8.04 -7.40
CA SER A 153 -1.82 -8.37 -6.64
C SER A 153 -2.18 -9.09 -5.35
N TRP A 154 -1.17 -9.60 -4.66
CA TRP A 154 -1.33 -10.23 -3.34
C TRP A 154 -2.02 -9.33 -2.28
N ARG A 155 -1.99 -8.00 -2.44
CA ARG A 155 -2.73 -7.06 -1.58
C ARG A 155 -4.24 -7.12 -1.72
N ASN A 156 -4.72 -7.86 -2.72
CA ASN A 156 -6.12 -8.01 -3.05
C ASN A 156 -6.63 -9.41 -2.70
N CYS A 157 -5.81 -10.23 -2.03
CA CYS A 157 -6.21 -11.51 -1.48
C CYS A 157 -7.14 -11.30 -0.28
N TYR A 158 -8.44 -11.43 -0.53
CA TYR A 158 -9.48 -11.48 0.50
C TYR A 158 -9.96 -12.92 0.62
N GLY A 159 -9.68 -13.56 1.75
CA GLY A 159 -9.90 -15.00 1.96
C GLY A 159 -11.36 -15.46 1.88
N GLY A 160 -12.31 -14.55 1.75
CA GLY A 160 -13.74 -14.83 1.61
C GLY A 160 -14.22 -15.12 0.19
N ASN A 161 -13.41 -14.89 -0.85
CA ASN A 161 -13.70 -15.32 -2.22
C ASN A 161 -12.42 -15.35 -3.05
N MET A 162 -11.60 -16.39 -2.86
CA MET A 162 -10.30 -16.54 -3.52
C MET A 162 -10.05 -17.99 -3.88
N SER A 163 -9.40 -18.28 -5.02
CA SER A 163 -8.94 -19.62 -5.37
C SER A 163 -7.44 -19.70 -5.60
N VAL A 164 -6.87 -20.88 -5.34
CA VAL A 164 -5.44 -21.15 -5.49
C VAL A 164 -5.21 -22.60 -5.95
N PRO A 165 -4.07 -22.91 -6.59
CA PRO A 165 -3.67 -24.29 -6.82
C PRO A 165 -3.23 -24.92 -5.51
N ARG A 166 -3.74 -26.12 -5.20
CA ARG A 166 -3.55 -26.77 -3.90
C ARG A 166 -2.08 -27.06 -3.60
N ALA A 167 -1.32 -27.52 -4.60
CA ALA A 167 0.09 -27.86 -4.41
C ALA A 167 0.96 -26.66 -4.01
N PRO A 168 0.98 -25.51 -4.74
CA PRO A 168 1.61 -24.27 -4.28
C PRO A 168 1.15 -23.79 -2.90
N PHE A 169 -0.16 -23.88 -2.60
CA PHE A 169 -0.67 -23.51 -1.28
C PHE A 169 -0.02 -24.34 -0.16
N LEU A 170 0.08 -25.66 -0.34
CA LEU A 170 0.74 -26.55 0.61
C LEU A 170 2.26 -26.29 0.67
N ALA A 171 2.89 -26.03 -0.48
CA ALA A 171 4.33 -25.78 -0.57
C ALA A 171 4.76 -24.53 0.21
N VAL A 172 3.95 -23.47 0.24
CA VAL A 172 4.23 -22.27 1.04
C VAL A 172 3.84 -22.43 2.52
N GLY A 173 3.20 -23.54 2.91
CA GLY A 173 2.78 -23.83 4.29
C GLY A 173 1.37 -23.37 4.66
N GLY A 174 0.51 -23.06 3.68
CA GLY A 174 -0.87 -22.63 3.90
C GLY A 174 -0.99 -21.26 4.59
N PHE A 175 -2.14 -20.94 5.17
CA PHE A 175 -2.35 -19.70 5.92
C PHE A 175 -1.54 -19.70 7.23
N ALA A 176 -1.06 -18.53 7.66
CA ALA A 176 -0.43 -18.35 8.96
C ALA A 176 -1.48 -18.44 10.10
N PRO A 177 -1.53 -19.53 10.91
CA PRO A 177 -2.60 -19.73 11.89
C PRO A 177 -2.50 -18.79 13.11
N ASP A 178 -1.31 -18.27 13.37
CA ASP A 178 -1.04 -17.33 14.45
C ASP A 178 -1.44 -15.88 14.11
N MET A 179 -1.83 -15.61 12.86
CA MET A 179 -2.37 -14.33 12.43
C MET A 179 -3.89 -14.31 12.48
N ARG A 180 -4.45 -13.50 13.39
CA ARG A 180 -5.91 -13.32 13.51
C ARG A 180 -6.55 -12.52 12.35
N ARG A 181 -5.77 -11.66 11.69
CA ARG A 181 -6.19 -10.80 10.58
C ARG A 181 -5.04 -10.67 9.60
N GLY A 182 -5.35 -10.48 8.31
CA GLY A 182 -4.36 -10.29 7.25
C GLY A 182 -3.59 -11.56 6.87
N HIS A 183 -4.00 -12.73 7.37
CA HIS A 183 -3.45 -14.03 7.00
C HIS A 183 -3.64 -14.35 5.52
N ASP A 184 -4.67 -13.78 4.89
CA ASP A 184 -4.97 -13.88 3.46
C ASP A 184 -4.01 -13.05 2.61
N VAL A 185 -3.78 -11.80 2.98
CA VAL A 185 -2.80 -10.92 2.34
C VAL A 185 -1.37 -11.46 2.53
N GLU A 186 -1.05 -11.97 3.71
CA GLU A 186 0.24 -12.58 4.02
C GLU A 186 0.49 -13.86 3.22
N LEU A 187 -0.52 -14.74 3.11
CA LEU A 187 -0.45 -15.90 2.22
C LEU A 187 -0.25 -15.46 0.76
N GLY A 188 -1.01 -14.46 0.31
CA GLY A 188 -0.87 -13.88 -1.02
C GLY A 188 0.57 -13.43 -1.28
N TYR A 189 1.21 -12.78 -0.31
CA TYR A 189 2.61 -12.37 -0.43
C TYR A 189 3.53 -13.58 -0.64
N ARG A 190 3.42 -14.62 0.19
CA ARG A 190 4.22 -15.85 0.02
C ARG A 190 3.96 -16.56 -1.31
N LEU A 191 2.72 -16.58 -1.79
CA LEU A 191 2.39 -17.14 -3.11
C LEU A 191 2.96 -16.31 -4.26
N SER A 192 3.04 -14.98 -4.10
CA SER A 192 3.72 -14.10 -5.05
C SER A 192 5.22 -14.40 -5.10
N GLU A 193 5.87 -14.57 -3.94
CA GLU A 193 7.30 -14.93 -3.85
C GLU A 193 7.56 -16.35 -4.38
N TYR A 194 6.59 -17.26 -4.25
CA TYR A 194 6.63 -18.59 -4.86
C TYR A 194 6.56 -18.52 -6.41
N GLY A 195 6.13 -17.40 -6.97
CA GLY A 195 6.07 -17.16 -8.42
C GLY A 195 4.68 -17.28 -9.03
N LEU A 196 3.61 -17.35 -8.23
CA LEU A 196 2.25 -17.29 -8.77
C LEU A 196 1.86 -15.88 -9.19
N SER A 197 1.15 -15.79 -10.31
CA SER A 197 0.47 -14.57 -10.75
C SER A 197 -0.92 -14.43 -10.10
N PHE A 198 -1.54 -13.27 -10.30
CA PHE A 198 -2.85 -12.92 -9.72
C PHE A 198 -3.82 -12.57 -10.85
N ALA A 199 -5.00 -13.18 -10.83
CA ALA A 199 -6.06 -12.93 -11.79
C ALA A 199 -7.31 -12.43 -11.05
N TYR A 200 -7.83 -11.26 -11.45
CA TYR A 200 -9.12 -10.80 -10.97
C TYR A 200 -10.24 -11.42 -11.81
N ILE A 201 -11.24 -12.02 -11.15
CA ILE A 201 -12.30 -12.81 -11.76
C ILE A 201 -13.64 -12.14 -11.44
N PRO A 202 -14.05 -11.10 -12.19
CA PRO A 202 -15.25 -10.32 -11.88
C PRO A 202 -16.54 -11.16 -11.93
N ARG A 203 -16.56 -12.20 -12.77
CA ARG A 203 -17.71 -13.11 -12.88
C ARG A 203 -17.78 -14.14 -11.76
N ALA A 204 -16.69 -14.37 -11.02
CA ALA A 204 -16.71 -15.15 -9.80
C ALA A 204 -17.16 -14.29 -8.61
N ALA A 205 -18.37 -13.74 -8.69
CA ALA A 205 -18.88 -12.77 -7.72
C ALA A 205 -19.60 -13.46 -6.55
N GLY A 206 -19.38 -12.96 -5.34
CA GLY A 206 -20.11 -13.35 -4.14
C GLY A 206 -20.45 -12.11 -3.31
N THR A 207 -21.73 -11.81 -3.11
CA THR A 207 -22.15 -10.60 -2.39
C THR A 207 -22.00 -10.77 -0.90
N GLN A 208 -21.46 -9.76 -0.22
CA GLN A 208 -21.43 -9.69 1.24
C GLN A 208 -22.36 -8.58 1.73
N GLU A 209 -23.18 -8.87 2.73
CA GLU A 209 -23.93 -7.85 3.45
C GLU A 209 -23.14 -7.36 4.67
N LEU A 210 -22.82 -6.07 4.70
CA LEU A 210 -22.11 -5.44 5.81
C LEU A 210 -23.10 -4.87 6.85
N SER A 211 -23.37 -5.65 7.89
CA SER A 211 -24.26 -5.28 9.00
C SER A 211 -23.54 -4.84 10.29
N LYS A 212 -22.22 -4.58 10.21
CA LYS A 212 -21.39 -4.25 11.38
C LYS A 212 -21.72 -2.90 12.01
N ARG A 213 -21.69 -2.86 13.34
CA ARG A 213 -21.83 -1.62 14.10
C ARG A 213 -20.54 -0.78 14.00
N PRO A 214 -20.61 0.56 14.17
CA PRO A 214 -19.44 1.42 14.02
C PRO A 214 -18.22 1.04 14.89
N HIS A 215 -18.46 0.59 16.12
CA HIS A 215 -17.37 0.19 17.02
C HIS A 215 -16.62 -1.06 16.56
N GLU A 216 -17.31 -1.98 15.88
CA GLU A 216 -16.71 -3.17 15.26
C GLU A 216 -15.84 -2.77 14.07
N LEU A 217 -16.30 -1.82 13.27
CA LEU A 217 -15.53 -1.26 12.16
C LEU A 217 -14.25 -0.55 12.64
N PHE A 218 -14.32 0.21 13.74
CA PHE A 218 -13.11 0.81 14.33
C PHE A 218 -12.10 -0.24 14.78
N SER A 219 -12.59 -1.31 15.42
CA SER A 219 -11.77 -2.46 15.84
C SER A 219 -11.14 -3.14 14.64
N ASP A 220 -11.89 -3.33 13.55
CA ASP A 220 -11.37 -3.91 12.30
C ASP A 220 -10.28 -3.04 11.68
N PHE A 221 -10.45 -1.72 11.60
CA PHE A 221 -9.41 -0.82 11.10
C PHE A 221 -8.13 -0.89 11.94
N GLU A 222 -8.25 -0.90 13.28
CA GLU A 222 -7.11 -1.08 14.18
C GLU A 222 -6.43 -2.45 13.95
N ARG A 223 -7.21 -3.53 13.85
CA ARG A 223 -6.67 -4.87 13.62
C ARG A 223 -5.97 -5.00 12.26
N TYR A 224 -6.44 -4.31 11.22
CA TYR A 224 -5.72 -4.22 9.93
C TYR A 224 -4.37 -3.53 10.09
N GLY A 225 -4.28 -2.48 10.93
CA GLY A 225 -3.01 -1.84 11.26
C GLY A 225 -2.05 -2.78 12.00
N VAL A 226 -2.55 -3.55 12.96
CA VAL A 226 -1.77 -4.58 13.66
C VAL A 226 -1.26 -5.65 12.69
N ALA A 227 -2.16 -6.17 11.83
CA ALA A 227 -1.83 -7.16 10.82
C ALA A 227 -0.76 -6.63 9.84
N ALA A 228 -0.86 -5.37 9.42
CA ALA A 228 0.13 -4.75 8.54
C ALA A 228 1.54 -4.72 9.15
N ALA A 229 1.65 -4.34 10.43
CA ALA A 229 2.92 -4.36 11.15
C ALA A 229 3.48 -5.79 11.27
N GLU A 230 2.60 -6.77 11.52
CA GLU A 230 2.98 -8.17 11.62
C GLU A 230 3.47 -8.74 10.26
N ILE A 231 2.81 -8.40 9.16
CA ILE A 231 3.28 -8.77 7.81
C ILE A 231 4.67 -8.18 7.56
N CYS A 232 4.91 -6.92 7.93
CA CYS A 232 6.23 -6.30 7.75
C CYS A 232 7.29 -6.92 8.65
N ARG A 233 6.91 -7.43 9.83
CA ARG A 233 7.82 -8.15 10.74
C ARG A 233 8.27 -9.48 10.15
N ARG A 234 7.34 -10.22 9.52
CA ARG A 234 7.64 -11.49 8.83
C ARG A 234 8.39 -11.26 7.51
N HIS A 235 7.94 -10.25 6.76
CA HIS A 235 8.36 -9.94 5.41
C HIS A 235 8.76 -8.46 5.30
N PRO A 236 9.97 -8.07 5.74
CA PRO A 236 10.42 -6.67 5.71
C PRO A 236 10.34 -6.04 4.32
N GLN A 237 10.49 -6.85 3.26
CA GLN A 237 10.39 -6.38 1.87
C GLN A 237 8.98 -5.92 1.48
N ALA A 238 7.94 -6.38 2.18
CA ALA A 238 6.56 -5.97 1.94
C ALA A 238 6.27 -4.56 2.48
N LEU A 239 7.14 -3.98 3.31
CA LEU A 239 6.94 -2.69 3.98
C LEU A 239 6.44 -1.56 3.05
N PRO A 240 7.05 -1.29 1.88
CA PRO A 240 6.61 -0.21 0.98
C PRO A 240 5.22 -0.43 0.37
N GLN A 241 4.72 -1.66 0.47
CA GLN A 241 3.48 -2.11 -0.16
C GLN A 241 2.33 -2.26 0.85
N VAL A 242 2.61 -2.69 2.08
CA VAL A 242 1.60 -2.97 3.13
C VAL A 242 1.29 -1.74 3.96
N ILE A 243 2.33 -1.02 4.40
CA ILE A 243 2.14 0.16 5.25
C ILE A 243 2.13 1.39 4.35
N PRO A 244 0.98 2.08 4.21
CA PRO A 244 0.92 3.30 3.42
C PRO A 244 1.92 4.30 3.98
N ASP A 245 2.52 5.12 3.11
CA ASP A 245 3.43 6.17 3.59
C ASP A 245 2.67 7.11 4.53
N PHE A 246 3.14 7.19 5.77
CA PHE A 246 2.59 8.07 6.79
C PHE A 246 2.51 9.51 6.27
N CYS A 247 3.46 9.94 5.44
CA CYS A 247 3.63 11.31 5.00
C CYS A 247 2.94 11.67 3.68
N GLN A 248 2.34 10.72 2.96
CA GLN A 248 1.80 10.92 1.61
C GLN A 248 0.66 11.96 1.47
N GLN A 249 0.04 12.40 2.57
CA GLN A 249 -1.17 13.25 2.54
C GLN A 249 -0.88 14.76 2.76
N GLY A 250 0.38 15.17 2.69
CA GLY A 250 0.81 16.55 2.91
C GLY A 250 0.86 16.94 4.39
N ALA A 251 1.44 18.12 4.69
CA ALA A 251 1.79 18.52 6.06
C ALA A 251 0.62 18.54 7.06
N GLY A 252 -0.55 19.03 6.61
CA GLY A 252 -1.72 19.23 7.47
C GLY A 252 -2.31 17.92 8.01
N PRO A 253 -2.73 16.98 7.13
CA PRO A 253 -3.24 15.68 7.56
C PRO A 253 -2.25 14.88 8.41
N VAL A 254 -0.95 14.95 8.10
CA VAL A 254 0.12 14.32 8.89
C VAL A 254 0.17 14.89 10.30
N TRP A 255 0.14 16.23 10.42
CA TRP A 255 0.13 16.89 11.72
C TRP A 255 -1.12 16.54 12.54
N LEU A 256 -2.30 16.59 11.92
CA LEU A 256 -3.55 16.21 12.58
C LEU A 256 -3.52 14.75 13.06
N ARG A 257 -3.04 13.83 12.22
CA ARG A 257 -2.92 12.41 12.60
C ARG A 257 -1.97 12.25 13.79
N ARG A 258 -0.82 12.93 13.79
CA ARG A 258 0.12 12.92 14.93
C ARG A 258 -0.53 13.43 16.21
N LEU A 259 -1.29 14.52 16.13
CA LEU A 259 -2.03 15.06 17.27
C LEU A 259 -3.07 14.06 17.79
N LEU A 260 -3.86 13.44 16.90
CA LEU A 260 -4.88 12.46 17.28
C LEU A 260 -4.25 11.20 17.93
N LEU A 261 -3.11 10.74 17.42
CA LEU A 261 -2.39 9.59 17.97
C LEU A 261 -1.77 9.92 19.33
N ALA A 262 -1.19 11.12 19.48
CA ALA A 262 -0.62 11.57 20.75
C ALA A 262 -1.68 11.76 21.84
N THR A 263 -2.87 12.25 21.47
CA THR A 263 -3.98 12.48 22.40
C THR A 263 -4.78 11.22 22.73
N GLY A 264 -4.68 10.16 21.92
CA GLY A 264 -5.36 8.89 22.16
C GLY A 264 -6.90 8.99 22.15
N ILE A 265 -7.45 9.98 21.44
CA ILE A 265 -8.91 10.23 21.39
C ILE A 265 -9.66 8.95 20.98
N PRO A 266 -10.67 8.51 21.74
CA PRO A 266 -11.42 7.31 21.39
C PRO A 266 -12.07 7.43 19.99
N PRO A 267 -11.94 6.43 19.10
CA PRO A 267 -12.52 6.48 17.75
C PRO A 267 -14.01 6.79 17.70
N ARG A 268 -14.77 6.38 18.73
CA ARG A 268 -16.20 6.71 18.88
C ARG A 268 -16.49 8.21 18.89
N VAL A 269 -15.60 9.02 19.47
CA VAL A 269 -15.75 10.48 19.52
C VAL A 269 -15.61 11.06 18.12
N LEU A 270 -14.59 10.62 17.37
CA LEU A 270 -14.39 11.03 15.98
C LEU A 270 -15.52 10.53 15.07
N GLY A 271 -16.04 9.33 15.33
CA GLY A 271 -17.20 8.78 14.64
C GLY A 271 -18.47 9.62 14.81
N ALA A 272 -18.73 10.10 16.03
CA ALA A 272 -19.87 10.98 16.33
C ALA A 272 -19.74 12.37 15.68
N VAL A 273 -18.52 12.91 15.57
CA VAL A 273 -18.28 14.15 14.80
C VAL A 273 -18.54 13.91 13.30
N GLY A 274 -18.13 12.75 12.79
CA GLY A 274 -18.34 12.36 11.39
C GLY A 274 -19.82 12.32 10.98
N SER A 275 -20.73 11.90 11.86
CA SER A 275 -22.18 11.89 11.56
C SER A 275 -22.78 13.28 11.37
N LEU A 276 -22.14 14.33 11.89
CA LEU A 276 -22.59 15.72 11.73
C LEU A 276 -22.12 16.35 10.40
N ALA A 277 -21.27 15.67 9.64
CA ALA A 277 -20.70 16.18 8.40
C ALA A 277 -21.71 16.11 7.24
N GLY A 278 -22.79 16.89 7.26
CA GLY A 278 -23.95 16.72 6.36
C GLY A 278 -23.75 16.76 4.83
N ARG A 279 -22.54 17.01 4.27
CA ARG A 279 -22.26 16.92 2.82
C ARG A 279 -21.43 15.67 2.52
N LYS A 280 -21.83 14.87 1.51
CA LYS A 280 -21.14 13.61 1.10
C LYS A 280 -19.61 13.73 0.98
N ARG A 281 -19.10 14.81 0.36
CA ARG A 281 -17.65 15.08 0.23
C ARG A 281 -16.94 15.25 1.60
N ARG A 282 -17.61 15.88 2.56
CA ARG A 282 -17.08 16.06 3.92
C ARG A 282 -17.08 14.73 4.67
N ILE A 283 -18.17 13.95 4.59
CA ILE A 283 -18.25 12.59 5.17
C ILE A 283 -17.08 11.74 4.68
N ARG A 284 -16.82 11.73 3.37
CA ARG A 284 -15.74 10.93 2.81
C ARG A 284 -14.33 11.38 3.25
N THR A 285 -14.15 12.66 3.51
CA THR A 285 -12.89 13.17 4.04
C THR A 285 -12.72 12.78 5.51
N TRP A 286 -13.79 12.85 6.30
CA TRP A 286 -13.83 12.38 7.68
C TRP A 286 -13.61 10.87 7.79
N TYR A 287 -14.27 10.08 6.94
CA TYR A 287 -14.08 8.64 6.84
C TYR A 287 -12.60 8.29 6.63
N ARG A 288 -11.94 8.91 5.64
CA ARG A 288 -10.51 8.67 5.37
C ARG A 288 -9.61 9.04 6.55
N LEU A 289 -9.92 10.12 7.26
CA LEU A 289 -9.19 10.51 8.46
C LEU A 289 -9.39 9.47 9.58
N LEU A 290 -10.63 9.07 9.84
CA LEU A 290 -11.00 8.12 10.89
C LEU A 290 -10.42 6.73 10.63
N HIS A 291 -10.58 6.22 9.42
CA HIS A 291 -9.98 4.97 8.97
C HIS A 291 -8.45 5.02 9.13
N SER A 292 -7.81 6.09 8.64
CA SER A 292 -6.36 6.28 8.79
C SER A 292 -5.94 6.34 10.25
N TYR A 293 -6.68 7.06 11.10
CA TYR A 293 -6.40 7.17 12.51
C TYR A 293 -6.44 5.81 13.21
N CYS A 294 -7.51 5.04 13.03
CA CYS A 294 -7.65 3.71 13.61
C CYS A 294 -6.57 2.76 13.10
N TYR A 295 -6.32 2.73 11.78
CA TYR A 295 -5.25 1.93 11.19
C TYR A 295 -3.89 2.24 11.84
N TRP A 296 -3.50 3.51 11.91
CA TRP A 296 -2.21 3.89 12.50
C TRP A 296 -2.13 3.68 14.02
N ARG A 297 -3.26 3.75 14.73
CA ARG A 297 -3.33 3.36 16.14
C ARG A 297 -3.06 1.87 16.32
N GLY A 298 -3.57 1.04 15.41
CA GLY A 298 -3.26 -0.39 15.33
C GLY A 298 -1.77 -0.65 15.08
N VAL A 299 -1.20 -0.01 14.06
CA VAL A 299 0.24 -0.09 13.76
C VAL A 299 1.08 0.31 14.97
N GLN A 300 0.77 1.46 15.60
CA GLN A 300 1.51 1.96 16.76
C GLN A 300 1.55 0.96 17.92
N ARG A 301 0.45 0.25 18.17
CA ARG A 301 0.35 -0.76 19.23
C ARG A 301 1.10 -2.05 18.93
N ALA A 302 1.26 -2.39 17.66
CA ALA A 302 1.93 -3.60 17.23
C ALA A 302 3.46 -3.46 17.19
N LEU A 303 3.98 -2.23 17.17
CA LEU A 303 5.42 -2.00 17.17
C LEU A 303 6.04 -2.23 18.56
N PRO A 304 7.18 -2.92 18.64
CA PRO A 304 7.79 -3.32 19.90
C PRO A 304 8.37 -2.15 20.69
N ASP A 305 8.74 -1.05 20.01
CA ASP A 305 9.48 0.04 20.62
C ASP A 305 9.25 1.41 19.95
N PRO A 306 9.54 2.53 20.66
CA PRO A 306 9.41 3.88 20.12
C PRO A 306 10.37 4.22 18.96
N HIS A 307 11.46 3.48 18.79
CA HIS A 307 12.38 3.65 17.67
C HIS A 307 11.76 3.20 16.36
N SER A 308 11.15 2.01 16.34
CA SER A 308 10.43 1.48 15.17
C SER A 308 9.29 2.41 14.74
N TRP A 309 8.53 2.95 15.70
CA TRP A 309 7.48 3.95 15.43
C TRP A 309 8.04 5.22 14.79
N TRP A 310 9.17 5.72 15.29
CA TRP A 310 9.81 6.90 14.74
C TRP A 310 10.22 6.65 13.29
N GLN A 311 10.89 5.54 13.02
CA GLN A 311 11.37 5.22 11.67
C GLN A 311 10.23 5.09 10.68
N LEU A 312 9.13 4.45 11.07
CA LEU A 312 7.97 4.23 10.21
C LEU A 312 7.21 5.52 9.87
N THR A 313 7.16 6.45 10.82
CA THR A 313 6.33 7.67 10.70
C THR A 313 7.10 8.92 10.30
N HIS A 314 8.43 8.83 10.22
CA HIS A 314 9.29 9.93 9.79
C HIS A 314 10.03 9.51 8.52
N SER A 315 9.69 10.17 7.42
CA SER A 315 10.49 10.08 6.19
C SER A 315 11.90 10.62 6.46
N THR A 316 12.91 10.05 5.82
CA THR A 316 14.24 10.67 5.81
C THR A 316 14.17 11.89 4.89
N PRO A 317 14.31 13.13 5.40
CA PRO A 317 14.30 14.31 4.55
C PRO A 317 15.43 14.25 3.54
N ILE A 318 15.11 14.53 2.27
CA ILE A 318 16.08 14.74 1.20
C ILE A 318 16.12 16.24 0.91
N LEU A 319 17.22 16.89 1.29
CA LEU A 319 17.48 18.29 1.01
C LEU A 319 18.17 18.38 -0.35
N SER A 320 17.39 18.73 -1.38
CA SER A 320 17.93 18.97 -2.71
C SER A 320 18.24 20.45 -2.91
N TYR A 321 19.48 20.74 -3.30
CA TYR A 321 19.92 22.09 -3.64
C TYR A 321 20.17 22.14 -5.16
N PRO A 322 19.45 23.00 -5.88
CA PRO A 322 19.57 23.11 -7.34
C PRO A 322 20.91 23.72 -7.79
N GLY A 323 21.74 24.21 -6.87
CA GLY A 323 23.06 24.78 -7.14
C GLY A 323 23.47 25.74 -6.02
N LEU A 324 24.78 25.97 -5.88
CA LEU A 324 25.35 26.90 -4.89
C LEU A 324 26.00 28.09 -5.57
N GLY A 325 25.77 29.29 -5.04
CA GLY A 325 26.38 30.54 -5.52
C GLY A 325 27.42 31.09 -4.53
N SER A 326 28.42 31.79 -5.08
CA SER A 326 29.51 32.41 -4.32
C SER A 326 29.04 33.65 -3.54
N GLU A 327 29.88 34.18 -2.64
CA GLU A 327 29.53 35.40 -1.89
C GLU A 327 29.58 36.63 -2.81
N GLY A 328 28.42 37.20 -3.12
CA GLY A 328 28.31 38.45 -3.89
C GLY A 328 27.80 38.29 -5.32
N GLU A 329 27.63 37.06 -5.82
CA GLU A 329 26.93 36.82 -7.07
C GLU A 329 25.45 37.22 -6.94
N PRO A 330 24.89 38.00 -7.89
CA PRO A 330 23.45 38.19 -7.94
C PRO A 330 22.82 36.80 -8.02
N THR A 331 21.76 36.56 -7.24
CA THR A 331 20.98 35.30 -7.28
C THR A 331 20.46 35.08 -8.70
N GLU A 332 21.29 34.52 -9.58
CA GLU A 332 20.86 33.94 -10.83
C GLU A 332 19.78 32.93 -10.45
N ARG A 333 18.68 32.98 -11.21
CA ARG A 333 17.38 32.41 -10.81
C ARG A 333 17.52 30.95 -10.37
N GLY A 334 17.58 30.72 -9.06
CA GLY A 334 17.51 29.39 -8.45
C GLY A 334 18.68 29.00 -7.54
N LEU A 335 19.82 29.68 -7.55
CA LEU A 335 20.98 29.29 -6.73
C LEU A 335 20.80 29.60 -5.23
N VAL A 336 21.36 28.72 -4.38
CA VAL A 336 21.36 28.90 -2.92
C VAL A 336 22.69 29.51 -2.48
N PRO A 337 22.70 30.68 -1.80
CA PRO A 337 23.95 31.28 -1.33
C PRO A 337 24.73 30.37 -0.38
N ILE A 338 26.05 30.30 -0.55
CA ILE A 338 26.91 29.41 0.26
C ILE A 338 26.78 29.65 1.77
N ARG A 339 26.60 30.90 2.22
CA ARG A 339 26.34 31.23 3.64
C ARG A 339 25.08 30.55 4.18
N ARG A 340 24.03 30.47 3.36
CA ARG A 340 22.76 29.83 3.75
C ARG A 340 22.92 28.32 3.85
N PHE A 341 23.62 27.72 2.89
CA PHE A 341 23.99 26.31 2.93
C PHE A 341 24.83 25.97 4.18
N ALA A 342 25.88 26.76 4.45
CA ALA A 342 26.73 26.58 5.62
C ALA A 342 25.98 26.72 6.96
N ARG A 343 25.06 27.70 7.07
CA ARG A 343 24.18 27.83 8.26
C ARG A 343 23.28 26.62 8.44
N GLN A 344 22.77 26.06 7.35
CA GLN A 344 21.92 24.86 7.41
C GLN A 344 22.72 23.62 7.82
N MET A 345 23.94 23.44 7.30
CA MET A 345 24.82 22.35 7.72
C MET A 345 25.23 22.47 9.21
N ALA A 346 25.54 23.69 9.66
CA ALA A 346 25.81 23.97 11.07
C ALA A 346 24.62 23.60 11.96
N TRP A 347 23.42 23.99 11.54
CA TRP A 347 22.19 23.67 12.26
C TRP A 347 21.93 22.16 12.32
N LEU A 348 22.13 21.44 11.22
CA LEU A 348 21.98 19.98 11.19
C LEU A 348 22.94 19.31 12.17
N LYS A 349 24.20 19.75 12.22
CA LYS A 349 25.19 19.23 13.16
C LYS A 349 24.78 19.49 14.61
N TRP A 350 24.40 20.74 14.92
CA TRP A 350 23.98 21.14 16.25
C TRP A 350 22.71 20.41 16.71
N ALA A 351 21.73 20.21 15.80
CA ALA A 351 20.52 19.46 16.07
C ALA A 351 20.72 17.93 16.11
N GLY A 352 21.95 17.44 15.93
CA GLY A 352 22.30 16.03 15.99
C GLY A 352 21.77 15.21 14.82
N TYR A 353 21.60 15.82 13.64
CA TYR A 353 21.25 15.08 12.43
C TYR A 353 22.48 14.36 11.86
N ARG A 354 22.24 13.16 11.32
CA ARG A 354 23.21 12.38 10.55
C ARG A 354 22.98 12.66 9.07
N VAL A 355 23.94 13.28 8.41
CA VAL A 355 23.89 13.45 6.96
C VAL A 355 24.35 12.15 6.31
N LEU A 356 23.48 11.55 5.49
CA LEU A 356 23.76 10.34 4.71
C LEU A 356 24.06 10.72 3.27
N SER A 357 25.00 10.00 2.66
CA SER A 357 25.12 9.99 1.21
C SER A 357 23.90 9.32 0.57
N LEU A 358 23.64 9.64 -0.70
CA LEU A 358 22.56 8.99 -1.45
C LEU A 358 22.79 7.47 -1.53
N GLU A 359 24.04 7.03 -1.69
CA GLU A 359 24.39 5.61 -1.72
C GLU A 359 24.09 4.91 -0.39
N GLN A 360 24.48 5.50 0.74
CA GLN A 360 24.13 4.97 2.06
C GLN A 360 22.61 4.88 2.24
N TYR A 361 21.87 5.92 1.84
CA TYR A 361 20.41 5.90 1.88
C TYR A 361 19.81 4.80 1.00
N LEU A 362 20.29 4.65 -0.24
CA LEU A 362 19.85 3.59 -1.15
C LEU A 362 20.21 2.20 -0.63
N GLN A 363 21.34 2.05 0.06
CA GLN A 363 21.73 0.80 0.69
C GLN A 363 20.75 0.42 1.79
N TYR A 364 20.35 1.35 2.66
CA TYR A 364 19.27 1.11 3.63
C TYR A 364 18.01 0.62 2.93
N ARG A 365 17.63 1.24 1.80
CA ARG A 365 16.42 0.84 1.05
C ARG A 365 16.56 -0.55 0.41
N ARG A 366 17.73 -0.89 -0.14
CA ARG A 366 18.02 -2.22 -0.70
C ARG A 366 18.04 -3.32 0.36
N GLU A 367 18.49 -3.00 1.57
CA GLU A 367 18.46 -3.91 2.70
C GLU A 367 17.10 -3.96 3.41
N HIS A 368 16.10 -3.23 2.92
CA HIS A 368 14.77 -3.10 3.55
C HIS A 368 14.84 -2.58 4.98
N ARG A 369 15.83 -1.71 5.25
CA ARG A 369 16.06 -1.06 6.53
C ARG A 369 15.72 0.43 6.42
N LEU A 370 15.28 1.00 7.53
CA LEU A 370 15.08 2.43 7.63
C LEU A 370 16.38 3.08 8.13
N PRO A 371 16.76 4.26 7.59
CA PRO A 371 17.92 4.99 8.08
C PRO A 371 17.84 5.29 9.59
N PRO A 372 18.98 5.51 10.27
CA PRO A 372 19.01 5.84 11.69
C PRO A 372 18.18 7.07 12.04
N LYS A 373 17.84 7.22 13.33
CA LYS A 373 17.17 8.42 13.86
C LYS A 373 17.90 9.70 13.45
N ARG A 374 17.11 10.73 13.10
CA ARG A 374 17.59 12.04 12.64
C ARG A 374 18.52 11.95 11.42
N SER A 375 18.29 11.02 10.50
CA SER A 375 19.00 11.01 9.22
C SER A 375 18.45 12.08 8.27
N VAL A 376 19.32 12.62 7.42
CA VAL A 376 18.97 13.53 6.32
C VAL A 376 19.86 13.20 5.14
N VAL A 377 19.32 13.20 3.92
CA VAL A 377 20.11 13.10 2.69
C VAL A 377 20.29 14.51 2.15
N VAL A 378 21.51 14.85 1.74
CA VAL A 378 21.80 16.12 1.06
C VAL A 378 22.21 15.79 -0.38
N THR A 379 21.49 16.35 -1.35
CA THR A 379 21.79 16.21 -2.77
C THR A 379 22.07 17.58 -3.38
N LEU A 380 23.04 17.63 -4.29
CA LEU A 380 23.39 18.84 -5.03
C LEU A 380 23.20 18.54 -6.52
N ASP A 381 22.55 19.42 -7.26
CA ASP A 381 22.52 19.30 -8.72
C ASP A 381 23.87 19.76 -9.31
N ASP A 382 24.33 19.10 -10.38
CA ASP A 382 25.62 19.40 -11.02
C ASP A 382 25.58 20.76 -11.75
N HIS A 383 25.96 21.80 -11.02
CA HIS A 383 26.39 23.08 -11.57
C HIS A 383 27.91 23.22 -11.41
N VAL A 384 28.54 23.91 -12.38
CA VAL A 384 30.00 23.97 -12.64
C VAL A 384 30.86 24.26 -11.40
N ASP A 385 30.34 24.94 -10.37
CA ASP A 385 31.09 25.31 -9.15
C ASP A 385 30.50 24.77 -7.84
N THR A 386 29.44 23.96 -7.90
CA THR A 386 28.70 23.55 -6.70
C THR A 386 29.50 22.62 -5.78
N ARG A 387 30.34 21.74 -6.33
CA ARG A 387 31.25 20.89 -5.54
C ARG A 387 32.35 21.69 -4.86
N ALA A 388 32.99 22.60 -5.61
CA ALA A 388 34.07 23.45 -5.09
C ALA A 388 33.59 24.29 -3.89
N LEU A 389 32.36 24.79 -3.94
CA LEU A 389 31.75 25.57 -2.86
C LEU A 389 31.26 24.72 -1.68
N SER A 390 30.68 23.54 -1.93
CA SER A 390 30.09 22.69 -0.87
C SER A 390 31.11 21.87 -0.08
N ASP A 391 32.14 21.36 -0.74
CA ASP A 391 33.12 20.43 -0.13
C ASP A 391 33.79 20.99 1.14
N PRO A 392 34.26 22.26 1.18
CA PRO A 392 34.84 22.83 2.40
C PRO A 392 33.85 22.88 3.56
N VAL A 393 32.58 23.19 3.27
CA VAL A 393 31.51 23.27 4.28
C VAL A 393 31.16 21.87 4.80
N LEU A 394 31.01 20.88 3.93
CA LEU A 394 30.68 19.51 4.32
C LEU A 394 31.81 18.87 5.14
N ARG A 395 33.07 19.03 4.71
CA ARG A 395 34.25 18.55 5.44
C ARG A 395 34.34 19.15 6.84
N ARG A 396 34.07 20.46 6.99
CA ARG A 396 34.07 21.14 8.29
C ARG A 396 33.17 20.48 9.33
N TYR A 397 32.03 19.90 8.91
CA TYR A 397 31.08 19.26 9.82
C TYR A 397 31.19 17.73 9.85
N GLY A 398 32.11 17.15 9.08
CA GLY A 398 32.30 15.70 8.94
C GLY A 398 31.12 15.01 8.23
N PHE A 399 30.48 15.71 7.30
CA PHE A 399 29.38 15.15 6.50
C PHE A 399 29.92 14.53 5.21
N PRO A 400 29.33 13.42 4.73
CA PRO A 400 29.74 12.81 3.47
C PRO A 400 29.53 13.79 2.32
N ALA A 401 30.35 13.65 1.27
CA ALA A 401 30.18 14.43 0.05
C ALA A 401 28.74 14.23 -0.49
N ALA A 402 28.08 15.33 -0.83
CA ALA A 402 26.73 15.26 -1.37
C ALA A 402 26.77 14.57 -2.74
N ALA A 403 25.76 13.74 -3.02
CA ALA A 403 25.64 13.12 -4.33
C ALA A 403 25.32 14.19 -5.37
N CYS A 404 26.20 14.40 -6.34
CA CYS A 404 25.84 15.09 -7.57
C CYS A 404 25.05 14.14 -8.45
N LEU A 405 23.82 14.53 -8.76
CA LEU A 405 23.06 13.86 -9.80
C LEU A 405 23.57 14.40 -11.14
N PRO A 406 23.99 13.54 -12.09
CA PRO A 406 24.37 14.02 -13.40
C PRO A 406 23.17 14.73 -14.02
N GLY A 407 23.31 16.04 -14.23
CA GLY A 407 22.44 16.77 -15.14
C GLY A 407 22.54 16.09 -16.49
N GLY A 408 21.40 15.81 -17.14
CA GLY A 408 21.40 15.19 -18.46
C GLY A 408 22.39 15.90 -19.38
N GLU A 409 23.34 15.15 -19.93
CA GLU A 409 24.46 15.69 -20.69
C GLU A 409 23.97 16.55 -21.86
N ALA A 410 24.20 17.86 -21.75
CA ALA A 410 24.71 18.61 -22.87
C ALA A 410 26.22 18.33 -22.93
N GLY A 411 26.62 17.38 -23.78
CA GLY A 411 28.03 17.17 -24.10
C GLY A 411 28.60 18.42 -24.79
N ARG A 412 29.54 19.10 -24.12
CA ARG A 412 30.70 19.71 -24.80
C ARG A 412 31.62 18.53 -25.14
N GLY A 413 32.32 18.39 -26.25
CA GLY A 413 32.71 19.24 -27.37
C GLY A 413 33.93 18.53 -27.97
N ASN A 414 34.23 18.69 -29.26
CA ASN A 414 35.59 18.44 -29.75
C ASN A 414 35.86 19.31 -30.97
N ASN A 415 37.01 19.98 -30.92
CA ASN A 415 37.55 20.82 -31.98
C ASN A 415 38.25 19.98 -33.06
N SER A 416 38.24 20.57 -34.27
CA SER A 416 39.27 20.58 -35.33
C SER A 416 39.50 19.36 -36.24
N GLU A 417 39.48 19.72 -37.53
CA GLU A 417 40.11 19.12 -38.73
C GLU A 417 39.31 18.14 -39.62
N GLY A 418 39.07 18.59 -40.86
CA GLY A 418 39.24 17.76 -42.06
C GLY A 418 37.98 17.25 -42.77
N GLY A 419 37.74 17.75 -43.98
CA GLY A 419 37.20 16.95 -45.09
C GLY A 419 35.70 17.05 -45.38
N ARG A 420 35.36 17.63 -46.53
CA ARG A 420 34.09 17.39 -47.22
C ARG A 420 34.09 15.96 -47.76
N ASP A 421 32.98 15.22 -47.58
CA ASP A 421 32.46 14.32 -48.61
C ASP A 421 30.94 14.07 -48.39
N PRO A 422 30.09 14.06 -49.44
CA PRO A 422 28.64 13.89 -49.32
C PRO A 422 28.18 12.49 -49.74
N GLY A 423 27.46 11.78 -48.88
CA GLY A 423 26.70 10.58 -49.27
C GLY A 423 26.58 9.52 -48.18
N GLY A 424 25.34 9.14 -47.84
CA GLY A 424 25.06 7.98 -46.99
C GLY A 424 23.71 8.09 -46.25
N SER A 425 22.77 7.22 -46.61
CA SER A 425 21.38 7.11 -46.15
C SER A 425 21.19 6.75 -44.66
N PRO A 426 20.01 6.98 -44.06
CA PRO A 426 19.81 6.91 -42.62
C PRO A 426 19.22 5.57 -42.15
N GLU A 427 20.05 4.56 -41.86
CA GLU A 427 19.62 3.38 -41.11
C GLU A 427 20.77 2.83 -40.26
N SER A 428 20.84 3.22 -38.98
CA SER A 428 21.43 2.44 -37.85
C SER A 428 21.66 3.30 -36.59
N ARG A 429 20.60 3.62 -35.84
CA ARG A 429 20.71 3.98 -34.40
C ARG A 429 19.47 3.51 -33.63
N ARG A 430 19.46 2.25 -33.19
CA ARG A 430 18.72 1.84 -31.99
C ARG A 430 19.75 1.56 -30.89
N VAL A 431 20.00 2.54 -30.03
CA VAL A 431 20.73 2.36 -28.78
C VAL A 431 19.73 2.51 -27.64
N ASN A 432 19.74 1.52 -26.75
CA ASN A 432 18.90 1.36 -25.57
C ASN A 432 18.80 2.63 -24.71
N ASN A 433 17.57 3.10 -24.50
CA ASN A 433 17.25 4.18 -23.57
C ASN A 433 16.95 3.58 -22.18
N HIS A 434 17.98 3.06 -21.49
CA HIS A 434 17.86 2.71 -20.07
C HIS A 434 17.96 3.98 -19.21
N LYS A 435 16.79 4.53 -18.85
CA LYS A 435 16.68 5.55 -17.81
C LYS A 435 17.25 4.98 -16.50
N SER A 436 18.16 5.71 -15.85
CA SER A 436 18.76 5.22 -14.61
C SER A 436 17.69 5.04 -13.52
N PRO A 437 17.78 3.99 -12.68
CA PRO A 437 16.85 3.77 -11.56
C PRO A 437 16.73 4.98 -10.62
N LEU A 438 17.78 5.82 -10.56
CA LEU A 438 17.85 7.06 -9.79
C LEU A 438 16.83 8.12 -10.26
N GLN A 439 16.63 8.25 -11.58
CA GLN A 439 15.67 9.23 -12.13
C GLN A 439 14.21 8.81 -11.90
N ALA A 440 13.93 7.50 -11.85
CA ALA A 440 12.61 6.98 -11.54
C ALA A 440 12.20 7.22 -10.08
N LEU A 441 13.14 7.06 -9.14
CA LEU A 441 12.95 7.37 -7.71
C LEU A 441 12.74 8.88 -7.45
N TYR A 442 13.43 9.74 -8.21
CA TYR A 442 13.36 11.20 -8.06
C TYR A 442 11.93 11.74 -8.27
N ARG A 443 11.13 11.14 -9.17
CA ARG A 443 9.74 11.56 -9.42
C ARG A 443 8.74 11.07 -8.36
N THR A 444 9.03 9.97 -7.67
CA THR A 444 8.05 9.33 -6.77
C THR A 444 8.10 9.86 -5.34
N GLU A 445 9.27 10.24 -4.81
CA GLU A 445 9.42 10.65 -3.40
C GLU A 445 9.37 12.17 -3.15
N ILE A 446 9.64 13.02 -4.15
CA ILE A 446 9.67 14.50 -3.97
C ILE A 446 8.26 15.10 -3.77
N HIS A 447 7.19 14.40 -4.12
CA HIS A 447 5.82 14.87 -3.86
C HIS A 447 5.41 14.88 -2.37
N GLY A 448 6.26 14.37 -1.46
CA GLY A 448 6.07 14.47 0.00
C GLY A 448 6.72 15.70 0.67
N ALA A 449 7.53 16.47 -0.07
CA ALA A 449 8.40 17.52 0.50
C ALA A 449 7.75 18.91 0.66
N ASP A 450 6.43 19.06 0.41
CA ASP A 450 5.73 20.34 0.52
C ASP A 450 5.71 20.89 1.97
N SER A 451 5.86 20.04 2.98
CA SER A 451 5.84 20.42 4.39
C SER A 451 7.11 21.19 4.83
N LEU A 452 8.27 20.85 4.27
CA LEU A 452 9.55 21.48 4.60
C LEU A 452 9.77 22.79 3.85
N LEU A 453 9.24 22.93 2.63
CA LEU A 453 9.21 24.21 1.94
C LEU A 453 8.29 25.21 2.67
N GLN A 454 7.15 24.76 3.23
CA GLN A 454 6.32 25.62 4.08
C GLN A 454 6.97 25.97 5.43
N PHE A 455 7.77 25.06 6.00
CA PHE A 455 8.53 25.32 7.24
C PHE A 455 9.69 26.29 6.99
N ALA A 456 10.46 26.09 5.92
CA ALA A 456 11.50 27.03 5.46
C ALA A 456 10.92 28.41 5.11
N TRP A 457 9.69 28.45 4.58
CA TRP A 457 8.95 29.69 4.31
C TRP A 457 8.46 30.39 5.60
N LYS A 458 8.03 29.63 6.63
CA LYS A 458 7.66 30.19 7.95
C LYS A 458 8.86 30.70 8.74
N VAL A 459 10.00 30.00 8.68
CA VAL A 459 11.27 30.46 9.30
C VAL A 459 11.81 31.72 8.61
N SER A 460 11.61 31.87 7.30
CA SER A 460 11.93 33.11 6.55
C SER A 460 11.07 34.32 6.94
N ARG A 461 9.89 34.12 7.54
CA ARG A 461 8.95 35.21 7.92
C ARG A 461 9.19 35.76 9.33
N ALA A 462 9.82 35.00 10.21
CA ALA A 462 10.11 35.44 11.58
C ALA A 462 11.25 36.49 11.65
N SER A 463 12.01 36.68 10.57
CA SER A 463 13.16 37.59 10.50
C SER A 463 12.95 38.87 9.68
N SER A 464 11.75 39.13 9.15
CA SER A 464 11.46 40.31 8.32
C SER A 464 10.11 40.93 8.72
N GLY A 465 10.13 41.85 9.68
CA GLY A 465 8.93 42.44 10.29
C GLY A 465 8.16 43.45 9.40
N ARG A 466 7.47 43.02 8.33
CA ARG A 466 6.42 43.81 7.65
C ARG A 466 5.27 42.96 7.05
N PRO A 467 4.00 43.43 7.10
CA PRO A 467 2.81 42.76 6.54
C PRO A 467 2.52 43.14 5.04
N PRO A 468 1.50 42.56 4.35
CA PRO A 468 1.62 42.09 2.96
C PRO A 468 0.95 42.96 1.87
N ARG A 469 1.32 42.72 0.61
CA ARG A 469 0.43 42.86 -0.57
C ARG A 469 0.58 41.69 -1.55
N GLU A 470 -0.51 41.43 -2.27
CA GLU A 470 -0.91 40.21 -2.96
C GLU A 470 -0.01 39.73 -4.10
N LYS A 471 0.13 38.39 -4.22
CA LYS A 471 -0.12 37.58 -5.44
C LYS A 471 0.29 36.11 -5.18
N ARG A 472 -0.65 35.32 -4.66
CA ARG A 472 -0.48 33.88 -4.37
C ARG A 472 -0.61 32.96 -5.61
N GLY A 473 -0.83 33.51 -6.80
CA GLY A 473 -1.28 32.75 -7.98
C GLY A 473 -0.25 32.43 -9.06
N SER A 474 0.90 33.13 -9.14
CA SER A 474 1.72 33.10 -10.37
C SER A 474 2.88 32.09 -10.36
N LEU A 475 3.42 31.69 -9.20
CA LEU A 475 4.62 30.83 -9.14
C LEU A 475 4.29 29.33 -9.26
N ILE A 476 3.13 28.90 -8.75
CA ILE A 476 2.67 27.50 -8.81
C ILE A 476 2.22 27.13 -10.24
N HIS A 477 1.74 28.10 -11.01
CA HIS A 477 1.26 27.88 -12.38
C HIS A 477 2.42 27.76 -13.39
N ALA A 478 3.53 28.46 -13.17
CA ALA A 478 4.70 28.43 -14.06
C ALA A 478 5.48 27.10 -13.98
N VAL A 479 5.52 26.46 -12.81
CA VAL A 479 6.18 25.15 -12.64
C VAL A 479 5.33 24.01 -13.20
N ARG A 480 3.99 24.11 -13.11
CA ARG A 480 3.07 23.13 -13.70
C ARG A 480 3.10 23.10 -15.24
N HIS A 481 3.26 24.25 -15.89
CA HIS A 481 3.17 24.34 -17.35
C HIS A 481 4.45 23.84 -18.06
N ARG A 482 5.62 23.97 -17.43
CA ARG A 482 6.91 23.50 -18.00
C ARG A 482 7.09 21.98 -17.89
N ALA A 483 6.48 21.33 -16.90
CA ALA A 483 6.52 19.88 -16.74
C ALA A 483 5.65 19.12 -17.77
N LEU A 484 4.57 19.74 -18.27
CA LEU A 484 3.69 19.15 -19.29
C LEU A 484 4.25 19.28 -20.72
N GLN A 485 5.07 20.29 -21.00
CA GLN A 485 5.68 20.48 -22.33
C GLN A 485 6.88 19.56 -22.62
N MET A 486 7.46 18.91 -21.60
CA MET A 486 8.54 17.92 -21.78
C MET A 486 8.03 16.47 -21.97
N THR A 487 6.73 16.31 -22.24
CA THR A 487 6.05 15.02 -22.47
C THR A 487 5.42 14.91 -23.86
N ARG A 488 5.86 15.71 -24.84
CA ARG A 488 5.65 15.42 -26.27
C ARG A 488 6.99 15.19 -26.94
#